data_AF-A0A1J9PV22-F1
#
_entry.id   AF-A0A1J9PV22-F1
#
_cell.length_a   1.000
_cell.length_b   1.000
_cell.length_c   1.000
_cell.angle_alpha   90.00
_cell.angle_beta   90.00
_cell.angle_gamma   90.00
#
_symmetry.space_group_name_H-M   'P 1'
#
loop_
_entity.id
_entity.type
_entity.pdbx_description
1 polymer ?
#
loop_
_entity_poly.entity_id
_entity_poly.type
_entity_poly.pdbx_seq_one_letter_code
_entity_poly.pdbx_strand_id
1 'polypeptide(L)'
;MPLTFCPNCSNALTISRADPTPRYPLGVNRFECRTCPYQYVLDRTYYERTEMKRKEVADVLGGKDEWKNADSQGSESQPPPTFA
;
A
#
# COMPACT_ATOMS: atom_id res chain seq x y z
N MET A 1 -0.61 -11.07 -9.18
CA MET A 1 -0.17 -12.43 -9.52
C MET A 1 -0.93 -13.34 -8.58
N PRO A 2 -1.61 -14.38 -9.04
CA PRO A 2 -2.35 -15.25 -8.12
C PRO A 2 -1.39 -15.87 -7.10
N LEU A 3 -1.88 -16.09 -5.88
CA LEU A 3 -1.13 -16.75 -4.82
C LEU A 3 -0.62 -18.12 -5.33
N THR A 4 0.67 -18.39 -5.22
CA THR A 4 1.27 -19.63 -5.73
C THR A 4 1.21 -20.73 -4.67
N PHE A 5 0.63 -21.89 -5.03
CA PHE A 5 0.48 -23.04 -4.14
C PHE A 5 1.35 -24.22 -4.57
N CYS A 6 1.78 -25.01 -3.60
CA CYS A 6 2.54 -26.24 -3.85
C CYS A 6 1.65 -27.31 -4.49
N PRO A 7 2.08 -27.97 -5.58
CA PRO A 7 1.28 -29.02 -6.23
C PRO A 7 1.17 -30.30 -5.39
N ASN A 8 2.06 -30.52 -4.42
CA ASN A 8 2.11 -31.76 -3.63
C ASN A 8 1.28 -31.71 -2.34
N CYS A 9 1.18 -30.55 -1.70
CA CYS A 9 0.51 -30.40 -0.41
C CYS A 9 -0.39 -29.16 -0.30
N SER A 10 -0.59 -28.44 -1.40
CA SER A 10 -1.52 -27.30 -1.51
C SER A 10 -1.27 -26.14 -0.55
N ASN A 11 -0.12 -26.11 0.13
CA ASN A 11 0.28 -25.00 0.99
C ASN A 11 0.87 -23.84 0.18
N ALA A 12 0.78 -22.64 0.74
CA ALA A 12 1.35 -21.43 0.13
C ALA A 12 2.87 -21.55 -0.01
N LEU A 13 3.39 -21.19 -1.17
CA LEU A 13 4.82 -21.15 -1.44
C LEU A 13 5.41 -19.84 -0.92
N THR A 14 6.61 -19.94 -0.35
CA THR A 14 7.40 -18.78 0.11
C THR A 14 8.60 -18.58 -0.81
N ILE A 15 9.11 -17.35 -0.91
CA ILE A 15 10.33 -17.07 -1.66
C ILE A 15 11.53 -17.25 -0.73
N SER A 16 12.52 -18.02 -1.16
CA SER A 16 13.80 -18.18 -0.48
C SER A 16 14.95 -18.20 -1.49
N ARG A 17 16.20 -18.12 -1.00
CA ARG A 17 17.39 -18.15 -1.85
C ARG A 17 17.94 -19.58 -1.90
N ALA A 18 18.07 -20.12 -3.11
CA ALA A 18 18.75 -21.39 -3.38
C ALA A 18 20.25 -21.28 -3.11
N ASP A 19 20.87 -22.42 -2.85
CA ASP A 19 22.29 -22.49 -2.59
C ASP A 19 23.12 -21.97 -3.76
N PRO A 20 24.31 -21.39 -3.50
CA PRO A 20 25.24 -20.99 -4.52
C PRO A 20 25.59 -22.15 -5.45
N THR A 21 25.58 -21.89 -6.75
CA THR A 21 26.09 -22.83 -7.75
C THR A 21 27.21 -22.17 -8.54
N PRO A 22 28.08 -22.92 -9.26
CA PRO A 22 29.12 -22.31 -10.08
C PRO A 22 28.58 -21.33 -11.14
N ARG A 23 27.35 -21.56 -11.62
CA ARG A 23 26.65 -20.66 -12.53
C ARG A 23 26.06 -19.44 -11.83
N TYR A 24 25.66 -19.58 -10.57
CA TYR A 24 25.05 -18.52 -9.76
C TYR A 24 25.72 -18.46 -8.37
N PRO A 25 26.86 -17.77 -8.25
CA PRO A 25 27.65 -17.76 -7.02
C PRO A 25 26.95 -17.06 -5.84
N LEU A 26 25.95 -16.23 -6.12
CA LEU A 26 25.14 -15.55 -5.10
C LEU A 26 23.83 -16.29 -4.79
N GLY A 27 23.59 -17.44 -5.41
CA GLY A 27 22.30 -18.15 -5.36
C GLY A 27 21.23 -17.49 -6.24
N VAL A 28 20.15 -18.22 -6.47
CA VAL A 28 18.97 -17.77 -7.21
C VAL A 28 17.74 -17.82 -6.33
N ASN A 29 16.76 -16.94 -6.56
CA ASN A 29 15.51 -17.03 -5.82
C ASN A 29 14.75 -18.30 -6.25
N ARG A 30 14.11 -18.98 -5.31
CA ARG A 30 13.21 -20.12 -5.53
C ARG A 30 11.90 -19.94 -4.79
N PHE A 31 10.83 -20.52 -5.31
CA PHE A 31 9.66 -20.86 -4.52
C PHE A 31 9.95 -22.13 -3.72
N GLU A 32 9.71 -22.07 -2.43
CA GLU A 32 9.92 -23.16 -1.48
C GLU A 32 8.66 -23.40 -0.66
N CYS A 33 8.29 -24.67 -0.56
CA CYS A 33 7.26 -25.11 0.37
C CYS A 33 7.88 -25.36 1.76
N ARG A 34 7.20 -24.90 2.82
CA ARG A 34 7.68 -25.09 4.21
C ARG A 34 7.26 -26.42 4.84
N THR A 35 6.39 -27.18 4.17
CA THR A 35 5.83 -28.44 4.68
C THR A 35 6.26 -29.67 3.91
N CYS A 36 6.81 -29.52 2.70
CA CYS A 36 7.30 -30.63 1.88
C CYS A 36 8.53 -30.20 1.07
N PRO A 37 9.33 -31.12 0.50
CA PRO A 37 10.59 -30.80 -0.18
C PRO A 37 10.41 -30.16 -1.58
N TYR A 38 9.22 -29.63 -1.89
CA TYR A 38 8.95 -29.01 -3.17
C TYR A 38 9.69 -27.68 -3.31
N GLN A 39 10.45 -27.55 -4.39
CA GLN A 39 11.15 -26.34 -4.76
C GLN A 39 11.02 -26.05 -6.26
N TYR A 40 10.91 -24.78 -6.62
CA TYR A 40 10.86 -24.31 -8.00
C TYR A 40 11.73 -23.07 -8.16
N VAL A 41 12.76 -23.15 -9.02
CA VAL A 41 13.69 -22.03 -9.25
C VAL A 41 13.02 -20.97 -10.12
N LEU A 42 13.12 -19.70 -9.71
CA LEU A 42 12.59 -18.56 -10.48
C LEU A 42 13.49 -18.30 -11.69
N ASP A 43 13.04 -18.75 -12.87
CA ASP A 43 13.74 -18.65 -14.16
C ASP A 43 13.42 -17.35 -14.94
N ARG A 44 12.36 -16.65 -14.53
CA ARG A 44 11.81 -15.46 -15.20
C ARG A 44 11.54 -14.35 -14.20
N THR A 45 11.26 -13.16 -14.70
CA THR A 45 10.84 -12.03 -13.88
C THR A 45 9.36 -12.12 -13.54
N TYR A 46 9.06 -12.27 -12.25
CA TYR A 46 7.69 -12.31 -11.72
C TYR A 46 7.39 -10.96 -11.05
N TYR A 47 6.25 -10.34 -11.41
CA TYR A 47 5.78 -9.10 -10.77
C TYR A 47 4.26 -9.11 -10.57
N GLU A 48 3.83 -8.43 -9.52
CA GLU A 48 2.41 -8.15 -9.26
C GLU A 48 2.20 -6.65 -9.24
N ARG A 49 1.19 -6.18 -9.97
CA ARG A 49 0.78 -4.78 -9.99
C ARG A 49 -0.55 -4.66 -9.25
N THR A 50 -0.54 -3.87 -8.18
CA THR A 50 -1.75 -3.49 -7.45
C THR A 50 -1.92 -1.99 -7.58
N GLU A 51 -2.94 -1.56 -8.34
CA GLU A 51 -3.27 -0.15 -8.47
C GLU A 51 -4.00 0.31 -7.19
N MET A 52 -3.30 1.12 -6.39
CA MET A 52 -3.87 1.66 -5.17
C MET A 52 -4.76 2.86 -5.52
N LYS A 53 -6.07 2.72 -5.37
CA LYS A 53 -6.98 3.86 -5.46
C LYS A 53 -6.68 4.81 -4.31
N ARG A 54 -6.43 6.09 -4.62
CA ARG A 54 -6.31 7.12 -3.59
C ARG A 54 -7.63 7.16 -2.83
N LYS A 55 -7.56 7.14 -1.50
CA LYS A 55 -8.74 7.34 -0.66
C LYS A 55 -9.39 8.64 -1.09
N GLU A 56 -10.66 8.58 -1.48
CA GLU A 56 -11.46 9.79 -1.70
C GLU A 56 -11.46 10.55 -0.37
N VAL A 57 -11.02 11.80 -0.41
CA VAL A 57 -11.13 12.68 0.76
C VAL A 57 -12.62 12.89 0.94
N ALA A 58 -13.23 12.09 1.83
CA ALA A 58 -14.54 12.42 2.36
C ALA A 58 -14.45 13.83 2.91
N ASP A 59 -15.44 14.68 2.62
CA ASP A 59 -15.49 16.07 3.02
C ASP A 59 -15.26 16.15 4.53
N VAL A 60 -14.02 16.45 4.97
CA VAL A 60 -13.65 16.27 6.39
C VAL A 60 -14.25 17.37 7.25
N LEU A 61 -14.68 18.49 6.69
CA LEU A 61 -15.32 19.59 7.43
C LEU A 61 -16.20 20.41 6.47
N GLY A 62 -17.48 20.05 6.38
CA GLY A 62 -18.51 20.93 5.87
C GLY A 62 -18.58 21.05 4.36
N GLY A 63 -19.72 20.65 3.78
CA GLY A 63 -20.00 20.87 2.37
C GLY A 63 -19.83 22.34 1.97
N LYS A 64 -19.73 22.59 0.66
CA LYS A 64 -19.57 23.92 0.02
C LYS A 64 -20.46 25.04 0.56
N ASP A 65 -21.54 24.72 1.28
CA ASP A 65 -22.48 25.67 1.86
C ASP A 65 -22.03 26.23 3.22
N GLU A 66 -21.18 25.53 3.98
CA GLU A 66 -20.75 25.97 5.32
C GLU A 66 -19.58 26.98 5.29
N TRP A 67 -18.80 27.03 4.21
CA TRP A 67 -17.73 28.02 4.04
C TRP A 67 -18.22 29.40 3.56
N LYS A 68 -19.48 29.53 3.12
CA LYS A 68 -20.02 30.82 2.61
C LYS A 68 -20.01 31.94 3.65
N ASN A 69 -20.01 31.60 4.93
CA ASN A 69 -20.12 32.58 6.02
C ASN A 69 -18.76 32.92 6.68
N ALA A 70 -17.68 32.26 6.28
CA ALA A 70 -16.35 32.46 6.86
C ALA A 70 -15.74 33.83 6.47
N ASP A 71 -16.01 34.31 5.25
CA ASP A 71 -15.53 35.63 4.79
C ASP A 71 -16.30 36.81 5.40
N SER A 72 -17.50 36.58 5.95
CA SER A 72 -18.33 37.62 6.56
C SER A 72 -18.00 37.93 8.03
N GLN A 73 -17.07 37.19 8.64
CA GLN A 73 -16.61 37.41 10.02
C GLN A 73 -15.25 38.14 10.01
N GLY A 74 -15.19 39.32 9.39
CA GLY A 74 -13.92 40.00 9.19
C GLY A 74 -13.98 41.48 8.90
N SER A 75 -14.91 42.27 9.49
CA SER A 75 -14.77 43.75 9.42
C SER A 75 -15.63 44.62 10.35
N GLU A 76 -16.32 44.15 11.41
CA GLU A 76 -17.03 45.09 12.30
C GLU A 76 -16.13 45.54 13.46
N SER A 77 -15.32 46.57 13.21
CA SER A 77 -14.66 47.35 14.25
C SER A 77 -15.71 48.12 15.06
N GLN A 78 -16.04 47.65 16.27
CA GLN A 78 -16.83 48.45 17.20
C GLN A 78 -16.02 49.68 17.65
N PRO A 79 -16.52 50.93 17.51
CA PRO A 79 -15.86 52.08 18.11
C PRO A 79 -15.99 52.04 19.65
N PRO A 80 -15.02 52.60 20.39
CA PRO A 80 -15.01 52.53 21.85
C PRO A 80 -16.21 53.27 22.46
N PRO A 81 -16.83 52.75 23.54
CA PRO A 81 -17.99 53.39 24.16
C PRO A 81 -17.61 54.69 24.88
N THR A 82 -18.27 55.79 24.52
CA THR A 82 -18.20 57.09 25.21
C THR A 82 -18.98 56.99 26.53
N PHE A 83 -18.28 57.01 27.67
CA PHE A 83 -18.91 57.15 28.98
C PHE A 83 -19.37 58.60 29.20
N ALA A 84 -20.65 58.77 29.54
CA ALA A 84 -21.23 60.02 30.01
C ALA A 84 -21.05 60.17 31.53
#